data_AF-A0A9E3Y4W8-F1
#
_entry.id   AF-A0A9E3Y4W8-F1
#
_cell.length_a   1.000
_cell.length_b   1.000
_cell.length_c   1.000
_cell.angle_alpha   90.00
_cell.angle_beta   90.00
_cell.angle_gamma   90.00
#
_symmetry.space_group_name_H-M   'P 1'
#
loop_
_entity.id
_entity.type
_entity.pdbx_description
1 polymer ?
#
loop_
_entity_poly.entity_id
_entity_poly.type
_entity_poly.pdbx_seq_one_letter_code
_entity_poly.pdbx_strand_id
1 'polypeptide(L)'
;MSTPHRSPSTRSTRRGMRVIATLVVAAGLTAGLVTAGPAQAAEPTNPYHPFPTAEAFVNQTYKDFFRREPTARERLNAIDRLEDGETMAEYVVWLSETPESNADIRSVIRLYRTYYLRNPDFRGYYYWLEQRQKGMALQDISTQFSIAGEFAIRYGVLTDEKFIDLVYQNVLDRLPDGKGRAYWLTMLKGGLYRGTLMTLFSETPEYVNKSFGVVTTAQLYTSLLQRSINTGLSDTYGPRVQSGKMTPVELAGRFMKDDKYLRRFKNLAG
;
A
#
# COMPACT_ATOMS: atom_id res chain seq x y z
N MET A 1 -27.31 43.92 -3.39
CA MET A 1 -26.15 44.35 -2.57
C MET A 1 -25.99 43.37 -1.43
N SER A 2 -24.88 42.62 -1.44
CA SER A 2 -24.17 42.06 -0.28
C SER A 2 -23.24 40.96 -0.79
N THR A 3 -21.97 41.16 -0.46
CA THR A 3 -20.72 40.56 -0.91
C THR A 3 -20.52 39.07 -0.55
N PRO A 4 -19.74 38.30 -1.32
CA PRO A 4 -19.28 36.97 -0.90
C PRO A 4 -17.96 37.05 -0.13
N HIS A 5 -17.91 36.42 1.05
CA HIS A 5 -16.71 36.29 1.87
C HIS A 5 -15.84 35.14 1.33
N ARG A 6 -14.73 35.48 0.67
CA ARG A 6 -13.59 34.56 0.46
C ARG A 6 -12.83 34.45 1.78
N SER A 7 -12.38 33.25 2.12
CA SER A 7 -11.30 33.01 3.08
C SER A 7 -10.18 32.20 2.40
N PRO A 8 -8.92 32.41 2.81
CA PRO A 8 -7.77 32.33 1.90
C PRO A 8 -7.08 30.98 1.89
N SER A 9 -6.42 30.69 0.77
CA SER A 9 -5.48 29.59 0.60
C SER A 9 -4.23 29.77 1.45
N THR A 10 -3.87 28.74 2.22
CA THR A 10 -2.56 28.64 2.89
C THR A 10 -1.69 27.68 2.09
N ARG A 11 -0.99 28.22 1.08
CA ARG A 11 0.09 27.52 0.37
C ARG A 11 1.35 27.64 1.24
N SER A 12 1.71 26.56 1.92
CA SER A 12 2.93 26.48 2.74
C SER A 12 4.16 26.38 1.84
N THR A 13 4.82 27.51 1.59
CA THR A 13 6.14 27.58 0.98
C THR A 13 7.23 27.25 2.01
N ARG A 14 7.82 26.05 1.94
CA ARG A 14 9.09 25.75 2.61
C ARG A 14 10.23 25.85 1.60
N ARG A 15 10.81 27.05 1.46
CA ARG A 15 12.14 27.26 0.88
C ARG A 15 13.19 26.95 1.96
N GLY A 16 13.81 25.78 1.86
CA GLY A 16 15.00 25.42 2.64
C GLY A 16 16.27 25.79 1.88
N MET A 17 16.82 26.98 2.17
CA MET A 17 18.08 27.49 1.66
C MET A 17 19.24 26.77 2.37
N ARG A 18 20.13 26.09 1.64
CA ARG A 18 21.34 25.47 2.21
C ARG A 18 22.54 26.42 2.06
N VAL A 19 23.06 26.87 3.20
CA VAL A 19 24.29 27.66 3.34
C VAL A 19 25.49 26.72 3.21
N ILE A 20 26.42 27.03 2.29
CA ILE A 20 27.70 26.32 2.15
C ILE A 20 28.73 27.06 3.00
N ALA A 21 29.32 26.37 3.97
CA ALA A 21 30.44 26.86 4.77
C ALA A 21 31.77 26.50 4.09
N THR A 22 32.59 27.52 3.81
CA THR A 22 33.93 27.36 3.23
C THR A 22 34.96 27.25 4.36
N LEU A 23 35.65 26.10 4.44
CA LEU A 23 36.84 25.94 5.28
C LEU A 23 38.08 26.06 4.38
N VAL A 24 38.97 27.00 4.68
CA VAL A 24 40.26 27.16 3.99
C VAL A 24 41.31 26.37 4.76
N VAL A 25 41.92 25.38 4.10
CA VAL A 25 43.20 24.79 4.52
C VAL A 25 44.13 24.83 3.30
N ALA A 26 45.20 25.62 3.42
CA ALA A 26 46.25 25.72 2.41
C ALA A 26 47.30 24.64 2.66
N ALA A 27 47.56 23.81 1.65
CA ALA A 27 48.76 22.99 1.56
C ALA A 27 49.27 23.03 0.12
N GLY A 28 50.50 23.51 -0.06
CA GLY A 28 51.13 23.67 -1.35
C GLY A 28 51.50 22.33 -1.98
N LEU A 29 51.30 22.23 -3.30
CA LEU A 29 51.91 21.22 -4.15
C LEU A 29 52.10 21.80 -5.56
N THR A 30 53.27 21.50 -6.11
CA THR A 30 53.82 21.95 -7.40
C THR A 30 52.91 21.62 -8.59
N ALA A 31 52.68 22.64 -9.42
CA ALA A 31 51.82 22.57 -10.61
C ALA A 31 52.43 21.70 -11.72
N GLY A 32 51.84 20.53 -11.96
CA GLY A 32 51.83 19.92 -13.28
C GLY A 32 50.59 20.41 -14.02
N LEU A 33 50.76 21.13 -15.13
CA LEU A 33 49.65 21.53 -16.01
C LEU A 33 49.11 20.28 -16.73
N VAL A 34 48.19 19.57 -16.06
CA VAL A 34 47.26 18.67 -16.73
C VAL A 34 46.09 19.54 -17.16
N THR A 35 45.93 19.74 -18.46
CA THR A 35 44.70 20.34 -19.00
C THR A 35 43.56 19.37 -18.73
N ALA A 36 42.82 19.58 -17.63
CA ALA A 36 41.54 18.92 -17.42
C ALA A 36 40.64 19.29 -18.60
N GLY A 37 40.27 18.30 -19.41
CA GLY A 37 39.19 18.47 -20.38
C GLY A 37 37.93 18.97 -19.65
N PRO A 38 37.02 19.69 -20.33
CA PRO A 38 35.81 20.20 -19.69
C PRO A 38 35.14 19.05 -18.95
N ALA A 39 34.98 19.20 -17.64
CA ALA A 39 34.22 18.25 -16.84
C ALA A 39 32.81 18.19 -17.44
N GLN A 40 32.53 17.12 -18.19
CA GLN A 40 31.20 16.85 -18.70
C GLN A 40 30.30 16.79 -17.46
N ALA A 41 29.43 17.80 -17.29
CA ALA A 41 28.44 17.76 -16.23
C ALA A 41 27.69 16.43 -16.36
N ALA A 42 27.62 15.65 -15.27
CA ALA A 42 26.87 14.41 -15.29
C ALA A 42 25.44 14.74 -15.78
N GLU A 43 25.01 14.08 -16.85
CA GLU A 43 23.64 14.17 -17.35
C GLU A 43 22.68 14.03 -16.15
N PRO A 44 21.69 14.93 -16.00
CA PRO A 44 20.75 14.83 -14.90
C PRO A 44 20.12 13.43 -14.91
N THR A 45 20.40 12.64 -13.87
CA THR A 45 19.88 11.29 -13.76
C THR A 45 18.37 11.38 -13.70
N ASN A 46 17.67 10.81 -14.70
CA ASN A 46 16.22 10.75 -14.72
C ASN A 46 15.69 10.17 -13.38
N PRO A 47 15.03 10.97 -12.52
CA PRO A 47 14.59 10.52 -11.21
C PRO A 47 13.42 9.53 -11.28
N TYR A 48 12.83 9.37 -12.47
CA TYR A 48 11.67 8.54 -12.73
C TYR A 48 12.03 7.18 -13.34
N HIS A 49 13.32 6.85 -13.49
CA HIS A 49 13.75 5.57 -14.04
C HIS A 49 13.02 4.39 -13.36
N PRO A 50 12.47 3.41 -14.12
CA PRO A 50 12.70 3.15 -15.54
C PRO A 50 11.77 3.89 -16.51
N PHE A 51 10.97 4.85 -16.02
CA PHE A 51 10.03 5.60 -16.85
C PHE A 51 10.69 6.85 -17.43
N PRO A 52 10.38 7.22 -18.68
CA PRO A 52 10.95 8.42 -19.31
C PRO A 52 10.48 9.73 -18.66
N THR A 53 9.29 9.74 -18.04
CA THR A 53 8.69 10.94 -17.44
C THR A 53 7.89 10.61 -16.17
N ALA A 54 7.61 11.63 -15.36
CA ALA A 54 6.68 11.55 -14.23
C ALA A 54 5.30 11.06 -14.69
N GLU A 55 4.81 11.58 -15.82
CA GLU A 55 3.51 11.18 -16.38
C GLU A 55 3.48 9.68 -16.72
N ALA A 56 4.51 9.15 -17.38
CA ALA A 56 4.59 7.73 -17.71
C ALA A 56 4.57 6.84 -16.45
N PHE A 57 5.29 7.26 -15.40
CA PHE A 57 5.27 6.61 -14.10
C PHE A 57 3.88 6.65 -13.44
N VAL A 58 3.22 7.82 -13.42
CA VAL A 58 1.89 7.99 -12.83
C VAL A 58 0.87 7.10 -13.55
N ASN A 59 0.86 7.12 -14.88
CA ASN A 59 -0.05 6.31 -15.70
C ASN A 59 0.15 4.82 -15.43
N GLN A 60 1.40 4.36 -15.37
CA GLN A 60 1.70 2.96 -15.06
C GLN A 60 1.27 2.58 -13.64
N THR A 61 1.52 3.45 -12.66
CA THR A 61 1.18 3.17 -11.26
C THR A 61 -0.34 3.07 -11.07
N TYR A 62 -1.12 3.92 -11.73
CA TYR A 62 -2.58 3.83 -11.73
C TYR A 62 -3.09 2.53 -12.39
N LYS A 63 -2.47 2.08 -13.49
CA LYS A 63 -2.76 0.77 -14.08
C LYS A 63 -2.40 -0.39 -13.14
N ASP A 64 -1.34 -0.25 -12.38
CA ASP A 64 -0.85 -1.30 -11.50
C ASP A 64 -1.71 -1.46 -10.25
N PHE A 65 -2.12 -0.34 -9.64
CA PHE A 65 -2.93 -0.31 -8.43
C PHE A 65 -4.43 -0.43 -8.71
N PHE A 66 -4.94 0.30 -9.69
CA PHE A 66 -6.38 0.50 -9.89
C PHE A 66 -6.90 0.03 -11.24
N ARG A 67 -6.07 -0.51 -12.14
CA ARG A 67 -6.56 -1.05 -13.43
C ARG A 67 -7.30 -0.04 -14.31
N ARG A 68 -7.06 1.25 -14.09
CA ARG A 68 -7.63 2.35 -14.84
C ARG A 68 -6.57 3.40 -15.10
N GLU A 69 -6.83 4.26 -16.08
CA GLU A 69 -6.08 5.49 -16.22
C GLU A 69 -6.46 6.46 -15.09
N PRO A 70 -5.53 7.32 -14.64
CA PRO A 70 -5.91 8.43 -13.79
C PRO A 70 -6.79 9.40 -14.59
N THR A 71 -7.68 10.09 -13.89
CA THR A 71 -8.37 11.28 -14.41
C THR A 71 -7.34 12.38 -14.70
N ALA A 72 -7.71 13.37 -15.51
CA ALA A 72 -6.83 14.52 -15.79
C ALA A 72 -6.37 15.24 -14.51
N ARG A 73 -7.26 15.38 -13.52
CA ARG A 73 -6.94 16.01 -12.23
C ARG A 73 -5.98 15.16 -11.39
N GLU A 74 -6.24 13.87 -11.29
CA GLU A 74 -5.33 12.94 -10.58
C GLU A 74 -3.92 12.98 -11.18
N ARG A 75 -3.83 12.96 -12.52
CA ARG A 75 -2.56 13.00 -13.23
C ARG A 75 -1.81 14.31 -12.99
N LEU A 76 -2.47 15.45 -13.14
CA LEU A 76 -1.87 16.77 -12.90
C LEU A 76 -1.37 16.91 -11.46
N ASN A 77 -2.20 16.56 -10.47
CA ASN A 77 -1.81 16.63 -9.07
C ASN A 77 -0.61 15.71 -8.74
N ALA A 78 -0.54 14.53 -9.36
CA ALA A 78 0.56 13.61 -9.16
C ALA A 78 1.87 14.11 -9.78
N ILE A 79 1.80 14.68 -11.00
CA ILE A 79 2.95 15.27 -11.68
C ILE A 79 3.48 16.46 -10.87
N ASP A 80 2.61 17.38 -10.44
CA ASP A 80 3.00 18.55 -9.64
C ASP A 80 3.77 18.13 -8.37
N ARG A 81 3.31 17.09 -7.67
CA ARG A 81 3.99 16.58 -6.46
C ARG A 81 5.37 16.01 -6.75
N LEU A 82 5.48 15.22 -7.81
CA LEU A 82 6.75 14.60 -8.23
C LEU A 82 7.75 15.66 -8.70
N GLU A 83 7.29 16.66 -9.45
CA GLU A 83 8.11 17.77 -9.93
C GLU A 83 8.50 18.74 -8.79
N ASP A 84 7.68 18.87 -7.75
CA ASP A 84 8.00 19.58 -6.50
C ASP A 84 8.94 18.79 -5.57
N GLY A 85 9.40 17.61 -5.98
CA GLY A 85 10.46 16.83 -5.33
C GLY A 85 10.01 15.64 -4.50
N GLU A 86 8.72 15.26 -4.53
CA GLU A 86 8.28 13.97 -3.99
C GLU A 86 8.91 12.82 -4.78
N THR A 87 9.43 11.81 -4.09
CA THR A 87 10.01 10.64 -4.76
C THR A 87 8.92 9.69 -5.26
N MET A 88 9.24 8.86 -6.26
CA MET A 88 8.34 7.80 -6.74
C MET A 88 7.85 6.87 -5.62
N ALA A 89 8.71 6.57 -4.65
CA ALA A 89 8.39 5.69 -3.53
C ALA A 89 7.41 6.36 -2.54
N GLU A 90 7.61 7.65 -2.24
CA GLU A 90 6.67 8.43 -1.42
C GLU A 90 5.31 8.54 -2.09
N TYR A 91 5.30 8.84 -3.40
CA TYR A 91 4.06 8.91 -4.18
C TYR A 91 3.30 7.58 -4.18
N VAL A 92 3.99 6.45 -4.39
CA VAL A 92 3.36 5.11 -4.34
C VAL A 92 2.79 4.79 -2.97
N VAL A 93 3.49 5.15 -1.90
CA VAL A 93 2.98 4.95 -0.53
C VAL A 93 1.73 5.80 -0.31
N TRP A 94 1.75 7.07 -0.70
CA TRP A 94 0.57 7.92 -0.65
C TRP A 94 -0.60 7.32 -1.44
N LEU A 95 -0.35 6.84 -2.66
CA LEU A 95 -1.37 6.20 -3.50
C LEU A 95 -1.94 4.94 -2.85
N SER A 96 -1.10 4.18 -2.14
CA SER A 96 -1.49 2.95 -1.44
C SER A 96 -2.42 3.18 -0.24
N GLU A 97 -2.53 4.44 0.21
CA GLU A 97 -3.32 4.84 1.38
C GLU A 97 -4.50 5.75 1.02
N THR A 98 -4.78 5.97 -0.26
CA THR A 98 -5.97 6.71 -0.70
C THR A 98 -7.26 6.01 -0.25
N PRO A 99 -8.39 6.73 -0.17
CA PRO A 99 -9.68 6.12 0.15
C PRO A 99 -10.03 4.93 -0.76
N GLU A 100 -9.78 5.05 -2.07
CA GLU A 100 -9.96 3.96 -3.05
C GLU A 100 -9.09 2.75 -2.71
N SER A 101 -7.78 2.95 -2.47
CA SER A 101 -6.87 1.86 -2.06
C SER A 101 -7.30 1.21 -0.76
N ASN A 102 -7.70 1.99 0.25
CA ASN A 102 -8.15 1.45 1.53
C ASN A 102 -9.45 0.63 1.37
N ALA A 103 -10.40 1.14 0.59
CA ALA A 103 -11.72 0.53 0.41
C ALA A 103 -11.71 -0.70 -0.49
N ASP A 104 -10.86 -0.74 -1.52
CA ASP A 104 -10.96 -1.74 -2.58
C ASP A 104 -9.79 -2.73 -2.61
N ILE A 105 -8.64 -2.35 -2.06
CA ILE A 105 -7.45 -3.19 -2.02
C ILE A 105 -7.20 -3.71 -0.61
N ARG A 106 -7.00 -2.81 0.35
CA ARG A 106 -6.53 -3.18 1.70
C ARG A 106 -7.60 -3.95 2.48
N SER A 107 -8.86 -3.56 2.36
CA SER A 107 -10.01 -4.27 2.93
C SER A 107 -10.09 -5.71 2.41
N VAL A 108 -9.89 -5.93 1.11
CA VAL A 108 -9.90 -7.26 0.49
C VAL A 108 -8.72 -8.09 0.98
N ILE A 109 -7.51 -7.53 1.08
CA ILE A 109 -6.36 -8.24 1.65
C ILE A 109 -6.65 -8.64 3.10
N ARG A 110 -7.19 -7.72 3.92
CA ARG A 110 -7.57 -8.02 5.32
C ARG A 110 -8.60 -9.14 5.37
N LEU A 111 -9.64 -9.08 4.54
CA LEU A 111 -10.68 -10.10 4.46
C LEU A 111 -10.11 -11.47 4.08
N TYR A 112 -9.22 -11.54 3.08
CA TYR A 112 -8.48 -12.76 2.73
C TYR A 112 -7.74 -13.35 3.93
N ARG A 113 -7.04 -12.50 4.68
CA ARG A 113 -6.29 -12.94 5.85
C ARG A 113 -7.21 -13.36 6.99
N THR A 114 -8.34 -12.68 7.18
CA THR A 114 -9.35 -13.04 8.19
C THR A 114 -9.96 -14.42 7.90
N TYR A 115 -10.25 -14.74 6.64
CA TYR A 115 -10.83 -16.04 6.26
C TYR A 115 -9.81 -17.17 6.11
N TYR A 116 -8.68 -16.88 5.47
CA TYR A 116 -7.79 -17.91 4.95
C TYR A 116 -6.39 -17.90 5.58
N LEU A 117 -6.09 -16.91 6.43
CA LEU A 117 -4.80 -16.73 7.10
C LEU A 117 -3.61 -16.62 6.12
N ARG A 118 -3.89 -16.11 4.93
CA ARG A 118 -2.90 -15.91 3.86
C ARG A 118 -3.22 -14.65 3.05
N ASN A 119 -2.22 -14.16 2.34
CA ASN A 119 -2.43 -13.10 1.34
C ASN A 119 -3.18 -13.69 0.13
N PRO A 120 -3.96 -12.87 -0.60
CA PRO A 120 -4.50 -13.28 -1.90
C PRO A 120 -3.35 -13.60 -2.86
N ASP A 121 -3.54 -14.61 -3.71
CA ASP A 121 -2.71 -14.69 -4.92
C ASP A 121 -3.08 -13.57 -5.89
N PHE A 122 -2.24 -13.33 -6.89
CA PHE A 122 -2.42 -12.23 -7.83
C PHE A 122 -3.75 -12.27 -8.59
N ARG A 123 -4.23 -13.47 -8.96
CA ARG A 123 -5.49 -13.60 -9.70
C ARG A 123 -6.68 -13.28 -8.81
N GLY A 124 -6.68 -13.79 -7.58
CA GLY A 124 -7.68 -13.45 -6.57
C GLY A 124 -7.67 -11.97 -6.25
N TYR A 125 -6.50 -11.40 -5.94
CA TYR A 125 -6.32 -9.96 -5.69
C TYR A 125 -6.95 -9.12 -6.80
N TYR A 126 -6.63 -9.45 -8.06
CA TYR A 126 -7.15 -8.73 -9.21
C TYR A 126 -8.66 -8.88 -9.37
N TYR A 127 -9.17 -10.12 -9.29
CA TYR A 127 -10.58 -10.40 -9.46
C TYR A 127 -11.43 -9.60 -8.47
N TRP A 128 -11.05 -9.60 -7.19
CA TRP A 128 -11.82 -8.88 -6.16
C TRP A 128 -11.69 -7.37 -6.26
N LEU A 129 -10.52 -6.85 -6.64
CA LEU A 129 -10.38 -5.42 -6.98
C LEU A 129 -11.38 -5.03 -8.08
N GLU A 130 -11.49 -5.82 -9.15
CA GLU A 130 -12.45 -5.55 -10.22
C GLU A 130 -13.90 -5.57 -9.72
N GLN A 131 -14.26 -6.52 -8.85
CA GLN A 131 -15.61 -6.55 -8.26
C GLN A 131 -15.89 -5.32 -7.39
N ARG A 132 -14.90 -4.92 -6.56
CA ARG A 132 -14.99 -3.72 -5.72
C ARG A 132 -15.20 -2.46 -6.56
N GLN A 133 -14.47 -2.33 -7.66
CA GLN A 133 -14.60 -1.21 -8.59
C GLN A 133 -15.94 -1.20 -9.34
N LYS A 134 -16.58 -2.35 -9.52
CA LYS A 134 -17.95 -2.47 -10.04
C LYS A 134 -19.03 -2.20 -8.97
N GLY A 135 -18.63 -1.88 -7.75
CA GLY A 135 -19.53 -1.51 -6.66
C GLY A 135 -19.94 -2.66 -5.74
N MET A 136 -19.36 -3.86 -5.89
CA MET A 136 -19.67 -4.98 -4.98
C MET A 136 -19.25 -4.64 -3.54
N ALA A 137 -20.14 -4.82 -2.56
CA ALA A 137 -19.84 -4.54 -1.17
C ALA A 137 -18.85 -5.57 -0.59
N LEU A 138 -18.06 -5.17 0.42
CA LEU A 138 -17.10 -6.06 1.07
C LEU A 138 -17.83 -7.24 1.75
N GLN A 139 -19.05 -6.99 2.21
CA GLN A 139 -19.97 -7.98 2.78
C GLN A 139 -20.39 -9.04 1.76
N ASP A 140 -20.59 -8.65 0.50
CA ASP A 140 -20.93 -9.60 -0.57
C ASP A 140 -19.74 -10.49 -0.90
N ILE A 141 -18.52 -9.92 -0.94
CA ILE A 141 -17.27 -10.69 -1.08
C ILE A 141 -17.11 -11.66 0.09
N SER A 142 -17.38 -11.20 1.31
CA SER A 142 -17.34 -12.02 2.52
C SER A 142 -18.32 -13.19 2.44
N THR A 143 -19.51 -12.96 1.88
CA THR A 143 -20.49 -14.02 1.63
C THR A 143 -19.92 -15.07 0.68
N GLN A 144 -19.28 -14.63 -0.42
CA GLN A 144 -18.59 -15.56 -1.34
C GLN A 144 -17.44 -16.33 -0.67
N PHE A 145 -16.73 -15.73 0.29
CA PHE A 145 -15.65 -16.42 1.01
C PHE A 145 -16.19 -17.46 1.98
N SER A 146 -17.32 -17.17 2.62
CA SER A 146 -17.96 -18.08 3.57
C SER A 146 -18.48 -19.37 2.95
N ILE A 147 -18.77 -19.37 1.64
CA ILE A 147 -19.19 -20.57 0.91
C ILE A 147 -18.02 -21.33 0.26
N ALA A 148 -16.82 -20.75 0.26
CA ALA A 148 -15.64 -21.41 -0.29
C ALA A 148 -15.24 -22.61 0.57
N GLY A 149 -14.76 -23.68 -0.08
CA GLY A 149 -14.35 -24.91 0.61
C GLY A 149 -13.29 -24.68 1.70
N GLU A 150 -12.40 -23.71 1.52
CA GLU A 150 -11.41 -23.32 2.53
C GLU A 150 -12.04 -22.84 3.85
N PHE A 151 -13.18 -22.13 3.80
CA PHE A 151 -13.88 -21.69 5.01
C PHE A 151 -14.51 -22.88 5.74
N ALA A 152 -15.17 -23.79 5.02
CA ALA A 152 -15.72 -25.00 5.62
C ALA A 152 -14.64 -25.87 6.27
N ILE A 153 -13.46 -25.97 5.65
CA ILE A 153 -12.31 -26.71 6.22
C ILE A 153 -11.80 -26.04 7.51
N ARG A 154 -11.74 -24.70 7.53
CA ARG A 154 -11.13 -23.97 8.66
C ARG A 154 -12.09 -23.73 9.82
N TYR A 155 -13.34 -23.37 9.52
CA TYR A 155 -14.33 -22.94 10.50
C TYR A 155 -15.49 -23.93 10.68
N GLY A 156 -15.60 -24.96 9.82
CA GLY A 156 -16.42 -26.16 10.02
C GLY A 156 -17.87 -25.95 10.50
N VAL A 157 -18.46 -27.03 11.02
CA VAL A 157 -19.70 -26.98 11.78
C VAL A 157 -19.35 -26.77 13.26
N LEU A 158 -18.91 -25.55 13.59
CA LEU A 158 -18.67 -25.13 14.98
C LEU A 158 -19.96 -24.62 15.62
N THR A 159 -20.08 -24.72 16.94
CA THR A 159 -21.06 -23.91 17.69
C THR A 159 -20.67 -22.43 17.59
N ASP A 160 -21.60 -21.52 17.86
CA ASP A 160 -21.32 -20.09 17.80
C ASP A 160 -20.22 -19.68 18.79
N GLU A 161 -20.17 -20.28 19.97
CA GLU A 161 -19.12 -20.05 20.96
C GLU A 161 -17.74 -20.44 20.41
N LYS A 162 -17.62 -21.65 19.86
CA LYS A 162 -16.35 -22.14 19.30
C LYS A 162 -15.94 -21.37 18.06
N PHE A 163 -16.92 -20.95 17.25
CA PHE A 163 -16.67 -20.11 16.09
C PHE A 163 -16.11 -18.74 16.52
N ILE A 164 -16.74 -18.06 17.48
CA ILE A 164 -16.24 -16.78 18.02
C ILE A 164 -14.82 -16.94 18.56
N ASP A 165 -14.57 -17.96 19.38
CA ASP A 165 -13.24 -18.21 19.94
C ASP A 165 -12.18 -18.39 18.85
N LEU A 166 -12.49 -19.17 17.81
CA LEU A 166 -11.59 -19.39 16.69
C LEU A 166 -11.35 -18.13 15.86
N VAL A 167 -12.38 -17.30 15.64
CA VAL A 167 -12.22 -16.01 14.94
C VAL A 167 -11.32 -15.07 15.73
N TYR A 168 -11.54 -14.94 17.03
CA TYR A 168 -10.70 -14.15 17.92
C TYR A 168 -9.25 -14.62 17.88
N GLN A 169 -9.02 -15.93 18.01
CA GLN A 169 -7.67 -16.50 17.97
C GLN A 169 -6.99 -16.24 16.62
N ASN A 170 -7.67 -16.49 15.51
CA ASN A 170 -7.09 -16.38 14.18
C ASN A 170 -6.85 -14.94 13.73
N VAL A 171 -7.74 -14.02 14.10
CA VAL A 171 -7.72 -12.63 13.62
C VAL A 171 -6.98 -11.73 14.59
N LEU A 172 -7.25 -11.86 15.89
CA LEU A 172 -6.73 -10.97 16.94
C LEU A 172 -5.59 -11.59 17.75
N ASP A 173 -5.34 -12.89 17.60
CA ASP A 173 -4.30 -13.64 18.34
C ASP A 173 -4.50 -13.60 19.86
N ARG A 174 -5.77 -13.68 20.27
CA ARG A 174 -6.20 -13.74 21.67
C ARG A 174 -7.57 -14.38 21.74
N LEU A 175 -7.96 -14.86 22.91
CA LEU A 175 -9.36 -15.24 23.17
C LEU A 175 -10.25 -14.00 23.39
N PRO A 176 -11.57 -14.11 23.18
CA PRO A 176 -12.50 -13.06 23.59
C PRO A 176 -12.51 -12.94 25.12
N ASP A 177 -12.64 -11.72 25.61
CA ASP A 177 -13.08 -11.51 26.98
C ASP A 177 -14.58 -11.86 27.13
N GLY A 178 -15.06 -11.96 28.37
CA GLY A 178 -16.45 -12.34 28.64
C GLY A 178 -17.49 -11.40 28.01
N LYS A 179 -17.22 -10.10 27.94
CA LYS A 179 -18.14 -9.11 27.35
C LYS A 179 -18.14 -9.23 25.82
N GLY A 180 -16.96 -9.33 25.21
CA GLY A 180 -16.81 -9.53 23.77
C GLY A 180 -17.51 -10.80 23.30
N ARG A 181 -17.28 -11.93 23.99
CA ARG A 181 -17.96 -13.20 23.65
C ARG A 181 -19.48 -13.06 23.76
N ALA A 182 -19.99 -12.50 24.87
CA ALA A 182 -21.43 -12.32 25.07
C ALA A 182 -22.07 -11.42 24.01
N TYR A 183 -21.39 -10.35 23.60
CA TYR A 183 -21.83 -9.46 22.53
C TYR A 183 -22.01 -10.21 21.22
N TRP A 184 -20.98 -10.93 20.76
CA TRP A 184 -21.06 -11.66 19.49
C TRP A 184 -22.06 -12.80 19.51
N LEU A 185 -22.19 -13.52 20.63
CA LEU A 185 -23.23 -14.54 20.80
C LEU A 185 -24.63 -13.95 20.67
N THR A 186 -24.87 -12.77 21.26
CA THR A 186 -26.15 -12.08 21.14
C THR A 186 -26.43 -11.71 19.67
N MET A 187 -25.42 -11.22 18.95
CA MET A 187 -25.57 -10.87 17.53
C MET A 187 -25.87 -12.10 16.66
N LEU A 188 -25.15 -13.21 16.85
CA LEU A 188 -25.37 -14.45 16.09
C LEU A 188 -26.76 -15.05 16.39
N LYS A 189 -27.18 -15.08 17.66
CA LYS A 189 -28.54 -15.49 18.05
C LYS A 189 -29.62 -14.58 17.48
N GLY A 190 -29.32 -13.31 17.29
CA GLY A 190 -30.18 -12.32 16.63
C GLY A 190 -30.22 -12.43 15.10
N GLY A 191 -29.56 -13.42 14.49
CA GLY A 191 -29.59 -13.66 13.05
C GLY A 191 -28.43 -13.03 12.27
N LEU A 192 -27.39 -12.51 12.95
CA LEU A 192 -26.17 -12.08 12.26
C LEU A 192 -25.52 -13.29 11.57
N TYR A 193 -25.32 -13.20 10.26
CA TYR A 193 -24.59 -14.23 9.52
C TYR A 193 -23.10 -14.23 9.91
N ARG A 194 -22.50 -15.42 10.02
CA ARG A 194 -21.07 -15.58 10.31
C ARG A 194 -20.19 -14.83 9.30
N GLY A 195 -20.60 -14.76 8.04
CA GLY A 195 -19.89 -13.98 7.04
C GLY A 195 -19.83 -12.49 7.36
N THR A 196 -20.93 -11.92 7.88
CA THR A 196 -20.97 -10.52 8.34
C THR A 196 -20.07 -10.31 9.55
N LEU A 197 -20.07 -11.24 10.51
CA LEU A 197 -19.14 -11.20 11.64
C LEU A 197 -17.69 -11.15 11.15
N MET A 198 -17.30 -12.00 10.20
CA MET A 198 -15.95 -12.00 9.64
C MET A 198 -15.55 -10.67 9.00
N THR A 199 -16.48 -10.01 8.27
CA THR A 199 -16.25 -8.66 7.73
C THR A 199 -16.06 -7.63 8.84
N LEU A 200 -16.88 -7.69 9.91
CA LEU A 200 -16.74 -6.78 11.03
C LEU A 200 -15.38 -6.96 11.72
N PHE A 201 -14.93 -8.19 11.92
CA PHE A 201 -13.61 -8.48 12.46
C PHE A 201 -12.47 -7.96 11.57
N SER A 202 -12.57 -8.14 10.25
CA SER A 202 -11.54 -7.68 9.31
C SER A 202 -11.38 -6.15 9.29
N GLU A 203 -12.42 -5.42 9.69
CA GLU A 203 -12.43 -3.96 9.68
C GLU A 203 -12.40 -3.33 11.07
N THR A 204 -12.27 -4.11 12.14
CA THR A 204 -12.07 -3.55 13.48
C THR A 204 -10.79 -2.69 13.53
N PRO A 205 -10.78 -1.56 14.28
CA PRO A 205 -9.56 -0.78 14.47
C PRO A 205 -8.38 -1.61 15.00
N GLU A 206 -8.66 -2.58 15.87
CA GLU A 206 -7.67 -3.51 16.39
C GLU A 206 -7.02 -4.33 15.27
N TYR A 207 -7.81 -4.97 14.40
CA TYR A 207 -7.25 -5.78 13.33
C TYR A 207 -6.64 -4.96 12.20
N VAL A 208 -7.23 -3.81 11.85
CA VAL A 208 -6.62 -2.87 10.89
C VAL A 208 -5.22 -2.47 11.35
N ASN A 209 -5.05 -2.16 12.64
CA ASN A 209 -3.74 -1.82 13.20
C ASN A 209 -2.82 -3.04 13.26
N LYS A 210 -3.29 -4.19 13.74
CA LYS A 210 -2.50 -5.43 13.88
C LYS A 210 -1.98 -5.96 12.53
N SER A 211 -2.77 -5.77 11.47
CA SER A 211 -2.46 -6.27 10.13
C SER A 211 -1.75 -5.25 9.24
N PHE A 212 -1.54 -4.02 9.70
CA PHE A 212 -1.00 -2.91 8.90
C PHE A 212 0.26 -3.29 8.11
N GLY A 213 1.25 -3.89 8.78
CA GLY A 213 2.53 -4.21 8.16
C GLY A 213 2.43 -5.26 7.07
N VAL A 214 1.72 -6.36 7.34
CA VAL A 214 1.52 -7.45 6.36
C VAL A 214 0.62 -7.04 5.20
N VAL A 215 -0.41 -6.23 5.44
CA VAL A 215 -1.30 -5.69 4.40
C VAL A 215 -0.56 -4.73 3.48
N THR A 216 0.19 -3.79 4.06
CA THR A 216 1.00 -2.82 3.30
C THR A 216 2.04 -3.53 2.45
N THR A 217 2.74 -4.51 3.04
CA THR A 217 3.74 -5.31 2.31
C THR A 217 3.10 -6.07 1.13
N ALA A 218 1.97 -6.74 1.36
CA ALA A 218 1.29 -7.50 0.34
C ALA A 218 0.76 -6.61 -0.79
N GLN A 219 0.15 -5.47 -0.46
CA GLN A 219 -0.35 -4.49 -1.43
C GLN A 219 0.79 -3.93 -2.28
N LEU A 220 1.83 -3.37 -1.66
CA LEU A 220 2.94 -2.75 -2.37
C LEU A 220 3.62 -3.76 -3.31
N TYR A 221 3.90 -4.97 -2.84
CA TYR A 221 4.51 -5.99 -3.68
C TYR A 221 3.60 -6.42 -4.83
N THR A 222 2.32 -6.70 -4.54
CA THR A 222 1.40 -7.24 -5.54
C THR A 222 1.07 -6.21 -6.61
N SER A 223 0.87 -4.95 -6.23
CA SER A 223 0.66 -3.85 -7.18
C SER A 223 1.94 -3.52 -7.95
N LEU A 224 3.09 -3.36 -7.29
CA LEU A 224 4.31 -2.96 -8.00
C LEU A 224 4.89 -4.09 -8.85
N LEU A 225 4.79 -5.36 -8.46
CA LEU A 225 5.40 -6.46 -9.22
C LEU A 225 4.38 -7.25 -10.04
N GLN A 226 3.09 -6.96 -9.90
CA GLN A 226 2.01 -7.60 -10.65
C GLN A 226 2.03 -9.13 -10.52
N ARG A 227 2.25 -9.60 -9.29
CA ARG A 227 2.40 -11.03 -8.97
C ARG A 227 2.19 -11.32 -7.49
N SER A 228 1.91 -12.57 -7.15
CA SER A 228 1.69 -12.99 -5.76
C SER A 228 2.94 -12.80 -4.92
N ILE A 229 2.77 -12.19 -3.75
CA ILE A 229 3.79 -12.21 -2.70
C ILE A 229 3.82 -13.62 -2.07
N ASN A 230 5.01 -14.18 -1.88
CA ASN A 230 5.15 -15.44 -1.14
C ASN A 230 5.18 -15.18 0.38
N THR A 231 4.93 -16.23 1.16
CA THR A 231 4.91 -16.15 2.63
C THR A 231 6.24 -15.67 3.20
N GLY A 232 7.38 -16.19 2.73
CA GLY A 232 8.70 -15.77 3.22
C GLY A 232 8.98 -14.26 3.11
N LEU A 233 8.60 -13.62 1.99
CA LEU A 233 8.71 -12.17 1.84
C LEU A 233 7.73 -11.42 2.75
N SER A 234 6.50 -11.91 2.87
CA SER A 234 5.47 -11.35 3.76
C SER A 234 5.93 -11.38 5.22
N ASP A 235 6.51 -12.50 5.67
CA ASP A 235 6.96 -12.71 7.05
C ASP A 235 8.27 -11.96 7.35
N THR A 236 9.06 -11.66 6.32
CA THR A 236 10.27 -10.84 6.45
C THR A 236 9.94 -9.36 6.61
N TYR A 237 9.08 -8.82 5.74
CA TYR A 237 8.84 -7.37 5.68
C TYR A 237 7.65 -6.92 6.53
N GLY A 238 6.59 -7.72 6.62
CA GLY A 238 5.38 -7.38 7.36
C GLY A 238 5.64 -6.97 8.80
N PRO A 239 6.35 -7.77 9.63
CA PRO A 239 6.68 -7.41 11.00
C PRO A 239 7.61 -6.19 11.13
N ARG A 240 8.48 -5.95 10.15
CA ARG A 240 9.39 -4.79 10.15
C ARG A 240 8.63 -3.49 9.88
N VAL A 241 7.68 -3.52 8.95
CA VAL A 241 6.75 -2.41 8.71
C VAL A 241 5.83 -2.21 9.92
N GLN A 242 5.29 -3.28 10.48
CA GLN A 242 4.41 -3.23 11.66
C GLN A 242 5.08 -2.57 12.88
N SER A 243 6.38 -2.85 13.09
CA SER A 243 7.15 -2.32 14.22
C SER A 243 7.83 -0.98 13.95
N GLY A 244 7.69 -0.41 12.74
CA GLY A 244 8.38 0.82 12.34
C GLY A 244 9.88 0.67 12.08
N LYS A 245 10.44 -0.55 12.15
CA LYS A 245 11.84 -0.85 11.80
C LYS A 245 12.14 -0.71 10.30
N MET A 246 11.11 -0.56 9.49
CA MET A 246 11.18 -0.25 8.06
C MET A 246 9.96 0.59 7.73
N THR A 247 10.16 1.73 7.09
CA THR A 247 9.05 2.56 6.60
C THR A 247 8.43 1.96 5.34
N PRO A 248 7.14 2.21 5.06
CA PRO A 248 6.54 1.84 3.78
C PRO A 248 7.29 2.42 2.57
N VAL A 249 7.87 3.62 2.69
CA VAL A 249 8.64 4.28 1.62
C VAL A 249 9.93 3.54 1.33
N GLU A 250 10.68 3.13 2.36
CA GLU A 250 11.87 2.29 2.20
C GLU A 250 11.52 0.95 1.53
N LEU A 251 10.39 0.34 1.90
CA LEU A 251 9.93 -0.91 1.30
C LEU A 251 9.55 -0.72 -0.18
N ALA A 252 8.76 0.30 -0.51
CA ALA A 252 8.39 0.63 -1.89
C ALA A 252 9.63 0.88 -2.75
N GLY A 253 10.57 1.68 -2.25
CA GLY A 253 11.84 1.96 -2.92
C GLY A 253 12.69 0.70 -3.14
N ARG A 254 12.68 -0.25 -2.20
CA ARG A 254 13.33 -1.57 -2.39
C ARG A 254 12.67 -2.38 -3.49
N PHE A 255 11.34 -2.46 -3.50
CA PHE A 255 10.61 -3.21 -4.54
C PHE A 255 10.77 -2.59 -5.93
N MET A 256 10.81 -1.26 -6.05
CA MET A 256 11.05 -0.56 -7.32
C MET A 256 12.48 -0.76 -7.86
N LYS A 257 13.45 -1.06 -6.98
CA LYS A 257 14.83 -1.37 -7.37
C LYS A 257 15.08 -2.86 -7.60
N ASP A 258 14.10 -3.73 -7.32
CA ASP A 258 14.22 -5.17 -7.55
C ASP A 258 14.23 -5.47 -9.06
N ASP A 259 15.13 -6.35 -9.51
CA ASP A 259 15.22 -6.73 -10.92
C ASP A 259 13.90 -7.23 -11.51
N LYS A 260 13.02 -7.84 -10.71
CA LYS A 260 11.69 -8.28 -11.15
C LYS A 260 10.81 -7.10 -11.51
N TYR A 261 10.89 -5.99 -10.76
CA TYR A 261 10.19 -4.76 -11.10
C TYR A 261 10.77 -4.15 -12.37
N LEU A 262 12.09 -3.95 -12.42
CA LEU A 262 12.76 -3.33 -13.57
C LEU A 262 12.56 -4.12 -14.86
N ARG A 263 12.53 -5.47 -14.78
CA ARG A 263 12.22 -6.34 -15.94
C ARG A 263 10.86 -6.07 -16.58
N ARG A 264 9.88 -5.54 -15.85
CA ARG A 264 8.57 -5.18 -16.41
C ARG A 264 8.67 -4.06 -17.45
N PHE A 265 9.74 -3.26 -17.40
CA PHE A 265 9.87 -2.01 -18.14
C PHE A 265 11.13 -1.94 -18.99
N LYS A 266 11.83 -3.06 -19.20
CA LYS A 266 13.07 -3.12 -19.98
C LYS A 266 12.96 -2.56 -21.41
N ASN A 267 11.77 -2.57 -21.99
CA ASN A 267 11.52 -2.05 -23.34
C ASN A 267 11.01 -0.59 -23.35
N LEU A 268 10.89 0.07 -22.20
CA LEU A 268 10.49 1.48 -22.08
C LEU A 268 11.69 2.43 -22.00
N ALA A 269 12.91 1.90 -21.85
CA ALA A 269 14.15 2.66 -21.77
C ALA A 269 14.85 2.81 -23.14
N GLY A 270 14.12 2.60 -24.24
CA GLY A 270 14.62 2.69 -25.62
C GLY A 270 14.10 3.93 -26.33
#